data_AF-A0A3D3EQN3-F1
#
_entry.id   AF-A0A3D3EQN3-F1
#
_cell.length_a   1.000
_cell.length_b   1.000
_cell.length_c   1.000
_cell.angle_alpha   90.00
_cell.angle_beta   90.00
_cell.angle_gamma   90.00
#
_symmetry.space_group_name_H-M   'P 1'
#
loop_
_entity.id
_entity.type
_entity.pdbx_description
1 polymer ?
#
loop_
_entity_poly.entity_id
_entity_poly.type
_entity_poly.pdbx_seq_one_letter_code
_entity_poly.pdbx_strand_id
1 'polypeptide(L)'
;LAVNAITSFTSVPLHCITILGILMLIGTIVLGIETIYMKFSGRALNGFTTVILLQLFIGSSVMISLGMIGIYLTKIYQEVKGRPRYLIAKCIKGGEKK
;
A
#
# COMPACT_ATOMS: atom_id res chain seq x y z
N LEU A 1 -3.39 -4.65 23.92
CA LEU A 1 -1.90 -4.70 23.90
C LEU A 1 -1.35 -5.49 22.70
N ALA A 2 -1.85 -6.68 22.40
CA ALA A 2 -1.37 -7.52 21.27
C ALA A 2 -1.60 -6.91 19.86
N VAL A 3 -2.70 -6.20 19.65
CA VAL A 3 -2.99 -5.54 18.35
C VAL A 3 -1.93 -4.49 18.02
N ASN A 4 -1.52 -3.66 18.98
CA ASN A 4 -0.44 -2.68 18.78
C ASN A 4 0.91 -3.35 18.49
N ALA A 5 1.17 -4.54 19.04
CA ALA A 5 2.40 -5.28 18.77
C ALA A 5 2.41 -5.86 17.33
N ILE A 6 1.28 -6.37 16.84
CA ILE A 6 1.18 -6.92 15.47
C ILE A 6 1.27 -5.80 14.43
N THR A 7 0.63 -4.65 14.67
CA THR A 7 0.70 -3.49 13.78
C THR A 7 2.08 -2.81 13.80
N SER A 8 2.79 -2.85 14.94
CA SER A 8 4.09 -2.19 15.09
C SER A 8 5.26 -3.06 14.58
N PHE A 9 5.13 -4.39 14.51
CA PHE A 9 6.23 -5.28 14.15
C PHE A 9 6.25 -5.77 12.70
N THR A 10 5.24 -5.44 11.88
CA THR A 10 5.09 -6.09 10.58
C THR A 10 4.44 -5.17 9.53
N SER A 11 4.94 -5.26 8.29
CA SER A 11 4.47 -4.56 7.08
C SER A 11 3.14 -5.07 6.50
N VAL A 12 2.48 -6.03 7.15
CA VAL A 12 1.25 -6.68 6.67
C VAL A 12 0.04 -5.74 6.54
N PRO A 13 -0.27 -4.85 7.52
CA PRO A 13 -1.40 -3.92 7.38
C PRO A 13 -1.27 -3.04 6.14
N LEU A 14 -0.02 -2.80 5.78
CA LEU A 14 0.39 -1.81 4.82
C LEU A 14 0.36 -2.37 3.39
N HIS A 15 0.77 -3.63 3.23
CA HIS A 15 0.53 -4.38 1.99
C HIS A 15 -0.96 -4.60 1.70
N CYS A 16 -1.80 -4.80 2.73
CA CYS A 16 -3.25 -4.86 2.56
C CYS A 16 -3.83 -3.58 1.94
N ILE A 17 -3.38 -2.40 2.36
CA ILE A 17 -3.85 -1.12 1.82
C ILE A 17 -3.43 -0.94 0.36
N THR A 18 -2.21 -1.32 -0.02
CA THR A 18 -1.79 -1.29 -1.44
C THR A 18 -2.64 -2.22 -2.31
N ILE A 19 -2.96 -3.44 -1.82
CA ILE A 19 -3.81 -4.39 -2.55
C ILE A 19 -5.24 -3.84 -2.70
N LEU A 20 -5.80 -3.27 -1.62
CA LEU A 20 -7.09 -2.60 -1.64
C LEU A 20 -7.12 -1.42 -2.63
N GLY A 21 -6.05 -0.62 -2.69
CA GLY A 21 -5.92 0.49 -3.63
C GLY A 21 -5.92 0.03 -5.09
N ILE A 22 -5.24 -1.08 -5.40
CA ILE A 22 -5.24 -1.67 -6.75
C ILE A 22 -6.64 -2.19 -7.11
N LEU A 23 -7.33 -2.85 -6.17
CA LEU A 23 -8.70 -3.33 -6.34
C LEU A 23 -9.68 -2.18 -6.62
N MET A 24 -9.56 -1.08 -5.87
CA MET A 24 -10.37 0.13 -6.08
C MET A 24 -10.08 0.82 -7.43
N LEU A 25 -8.81 0.81 -7.87
CA LEU A 25 -8.44 1.34 -9.18
C LEU A 25 -9.08 0.53 -10.32
N ILE A 26 -9.10 -0.80 -10.22
CA ILE A 26 -9.81 -1.66 -11.18
C ILE A 26 -11.31 -1.34 -11.17
N GLY A 27 -11.93 -1.20 -10.01
CA GLY A 27 -13.35 -0.82 -9.89
C GLY A 27 -13.66 0.54 -10.54
N THR A 28 -12.75 1.51 -10.40
CA THR A 28 -12.88 2.83 -11.05
C THR A 28 -12.82 2.72 -12.56
N ILE A 29 -11.98 1.85 -13.13
CA ILE A 29 -11.91 1.62 -14.57
C ILE A 29 -13.22 1.00 -15.08
N VAL A 30 -13.75 -0.01 -14.39
CA VAL A 30 -15.01 -0.68 -14.78
C VAL A 30 -16.18 0.31 -14.79
N LEU A 31 -16.35 1.07 -13.69
CA LEU A 31 -17.40 2.07 -13.59
C LEU A 31 -17.19 3.23 -14.57
N GLY A 32 -15.93 3.60 -14.85
CA GLY A 32 -15.59 4.59 -15.87
C GLY A 32 -16.02 4.16 -17.27
N ILE A 33 -15.78 2.90 -17.64
CA ILE A 33 -16.22 2.34 -18.91
C ILE A 33 -17.75 2.35 -18.99
N GLU A 34 -18.44 1.89 -17.95
CA GLU A 34 -19.92 1.89 -17.92
C GLU A 34 -20.48 3.31 -18.08
N THR A 35 -19.84 4.30 -17.44
CA THR A 35 -20.23 5.71 -17.55
C THR A 35 -20.06 6.25 -18.97
N ILE A 36 -18.98 5.88 -19.66
CA ILE A 36 -18.75 6.24 -21.07
C ILE A 36 -19.83 5.60 -21.96
N TYR A 37 -20.17 4.33 -21.75
CA TYR A 37 -21.25 3.65 -22.46
C TYR A 37 -22.61 4.32 -22.24
N MET A 38 -22.91 4.70 -20.99
CA MET A 38 -24.15 5.37 -20.62
C MET A 38 -24.25 6.78 -21.22
N LYS A 39 -23.12 7.49 -21.31
CA LYS A 39 -23.03 8.79 -22.00
C LYS A 39 -23.31 8.66 -23.49
N PHE A 40 -22.83 7.60 -24.15
CA PHE A 40 -23.14 7.32 -25.56
C PHE A 40 -24.60 6.88 -25.78
N SER A 41 -25.22 6.21 -24.82
CA SER A 41 -26.62 5.75 -24.91
C SER A 41 -27.68 6.82 -24.63
N GLY A 42 -27.29 8.08 -24.38
CA GLY A 42 -28.24 9.19 -24.19
C GLY A 42 -29.12 9.11 -22.92
N ARG A 43 -28.87 8.15 -22.02
CA ARG A 43 -29.60 7.93 -20.76
C ARG A 43 -28.89 8.54 -19.54
N ALA A 44 -28.11 9.59 -19.75
CA ALA A 44 -27.33 10.20 -18.69
C ALA A 44 -28.25 10.94 -17.71
N LEU A 45 -28.42 10.39 -16.49
CA LEU A 45 -28.83 11.21 -15.34
C LEU A 45 -27.70 12.21 -15.08
N ASN A 46 -27.89 13.44 -15.56
CA ASN A 46 -26.86 14.47 -15.58
C ASN A 46 -26.34 14.78 -14.17
N GLY A 47 -25.01 14.73 -14.01
CA GLY A 47 -24.29 15.18 -12.81
C GLY A 47 -23.93 14.08 -11.81
N PHE A 48 -24.82 13.14 -11.50
CA PHE A 48 -24.58 12.16 -10.42
C PHE A 48 -23.48 11.16 -10.80
N THR A 49 -23.50 10.67 -12.04
CA THR A 49 -22.50 9.71 -12.54
C THR A 49 -21.11 10.35 -12.63
N THR A 50 -21.02 11.62 -13.02
CA THR A 50 -19.73 12.35 -13.07
C THR A 50 -19.14 12.61 -11.68
N VAL A 51 -19.98 12.87 -10.68
CA VAL A 51 -19.52 13.08 -9.28
C VAL A 51 -19.00 11.77 -8.69
N ILE A 52 -19.73 10.66 -8.85
CA ILE A 52 -19.29 9.35 -8.36
C ILE A 52 -17.96 8.93 -9.01
N LEU A 53 -17.82 9.16 -10.32
CA LEU A 53 -16.60 8.82 -11.05
C LEU A 53 -15.40 9.63 -10.57
N LEU A 54 -15.55 10.95 -10.37
CA LEU A 54 -14.50 11.79 -9.79
C LEU A 54 -14.13 11.35 -8.38
N GLN A 55 -15.12 11.03 -7.55
CA GLN A 55 -14.89 10.58 -6.17
C GLN A 55 -14.11 9.26 -6.13
N LEU A 56 -14.45 8.30 -6.99
CA LEU A 56 -13.75 7.02 -7.13
C LEU A 56 -12.32 7.20 -7.64
N PHE A 57 -12.13 8.10 -8.61
CA PHE A 57 -10.81 8.41 -9.15
C PHE A 57 -9.88 9.03 -8.09
N ILE A 58 -10.40 10.01 -7.35
CA ILE A 58 -9.67 10.65 -6.25
C ILE A 58 -9.42 9.63 -5.13
N GLY A 59 -10.42 8.84 -4.76
CA GLY A 59 -10.31 7.81 -3.72
C GLY A 59 -9.25 6.75 -4.03
N SER A 60 -9.20 6.27 -5.29
CA SER A 60 -8.18 5.33 -5.75
C SER A 60 -6.78 5.95 -5.70
N SER A 61 -6.65 7.21 -6.13
CA SER A 61 -5.37 7.95 -6.08
C SER A 61 -4.86 8.14 -4.63
N VAL A 62 -5.77 8.43 -3.70
CA VAL A 62 -5.45 8.55 -2.26
C VAL A 62 -5.01 7.22 -1.66
N MET A 63 -5.70 6.11 -1.96
CA MET A 63 -5.31 4.77 -1.50
C MET A 63 -3.93 4.35 -2.00
N ILE A 64 -3.60 4.63 -3.27
CA ILE A 64 -2.27 4.36 -3.84
C ILE A 64 -1.19 5.18 -3.13
N SER A 65 -1.47 6.47 -2.88
CA SER A 65 -0.55 7.37 -2.19
C SER A 65 -0.28 6.91 -0.75
N LEU A 66 -1.31 6.48 -0.02
CA LEU A 66 -1.19 5.88 1.31
C LEU A 66 -0.36 4.59 1.29
N GLY A 67 -0.57 3.75 0.29
CA GLY A 67 0.22 2.54 0.08
C GLY A 67 1.71 2.82 -0.12
N MET A 68 2.04 3.81 -0.95
CA MET A 68 3.41 4.28 -1.16
C MET A 68 4.04 4.79 0.13
N ILE A 69 3.38 5.73 0.83
CA ILE A 69 3.85 6.29 2.10
C ILE A 69 4.16 5.18 3.10
N GLY A 70 3.31 4.17 3.15
CA GLY A 70 3.52 3.08 4.07
C GLY A 70 4.74 2.20 3.75
N ILE A 71 5.06 1.98 2.46
CA ILE A 71 6.28 1.24 2.07
C ILE A 71 7.51 2.02 2.52
N TYR A 72 7.48 3.35 2.41
CA TYR A 72 8.54 4.21 2.93
C TYR A 72 8.62 4.15 4.46
N LEU A 73 7.49 4.22 5.17
CA LEU A 73 7.44 4.07 6.63
C LEU A 73 8.03 2.73 7.08
N THR A 74 7.78 1.65 6.34
CA THR A 74 8.35 0.34 6.63
C THR A 74 9.87 0.36 6.55
N LYS A 75 10.44 1.00 5.51
CA LYS A 75 11.89 1.16 5.38
C LYS A 75 12.49 2.00 6.51
N ILE A 76 11.86 3.13 6.84
CA ILE A 76 12.31 3.99 7.95
C ILE A 76 12.26 3.21 9.27
N TYR A 77 11.20 2.44 9.51
CA TYR A 77 11.07 1.62 10.71
C TYR A 77 12.18 0.56 10.78
N GLN A 78 12.53 -0.08 9.67
CA GLN A 78 13.65 -1.04 9.63
C GLN A 78 14.99 -0.37 9.93
N GLU A 79 15.23 0.83 9.40
CA GLU A 79 16.45 1.61 9.63
C GLU A 79 16.57 2.04 11.10
N VAL A 80 15.49 2.57 11.69
CA VAL A 80 15.43 3.00 13.09
C VAL A 80 15.60 1.81 14.05
N LYS A 81 15.12 0.62 13.68
CA LYS A 81 15.22 -0.56 14.54
C LYS A 81 16.63 -1.13 14.64
N GLY A 82 17.57 -0.70 13.78
CA GLY A 82 19.01 -0.97 13.94
C GLY A 82 19.37 -2.43 14.19
N ARG A 83 18.67 -3.39 13.57
CA ARG A 83 18.97 -4.81 13.78
C ARG A 83 20.33 -5.11 13.15
N PRO A 84 21.34 -5.54 13.93
CA PRO A 84 22.65 -5.89 13.39
C PRO A 84 22.47 -6.96 12.31
N ARG A 85 23.02 -6.69 11.13
CA ARG A 85 22.84 -7.49 9.90
C ARG A 85 23.40 -8.92 10.02
N TYR A 86 24.10 -9.20 11.11
CA TYR A 86 24.70 -10.48 11.45
C TYR A 86 24.92 -10.57 12.97
N LEU A 87 24.46 -11.66 13.59
CA LEU A 87 24.98 -12.10 14.88
C LEU A 87 26.19 -12.99 14.60
N ILE A 88 27.39 -12.55 14.99
CA ILE A 88 28.58 -13.40 14.90
C ILE A 88 28.46 -14.46 16.00
N ALA A 89 28.07 -15.68 15.61
CA ALA A 89 27.85 -16.79 16.54
C ALA A 89 29.17 -17.43 17.04
N LYS A 90 30.26 -17.31 16.28
CA LYS A 90 31.57 -17.85 16.69
C LYS A 90 32.71 -17.15 15.95
N CYS A 91 33.63 -16.54 16.70
CA CYS A 91 34.94 -16.13 16.19
C CYS A 91 35.94 -17.26 16.48
N ILE A 92 36.55 -17.83 15.44
CA ILE A 92 37.72 -18.69 15.61
C ILE A 92 38.93 -17.76 15.65
N LYS A 93 39.49 -17.52 16.85
CA LYS A 93 40.81 -16.87 16.98
C LYS A 93 41.85 -17.82 16.40
N GLY A 94 42.41 -17.46 15.24
CA GLY A 94 43.56 -18.15 14.67
C GLY A 94 44.72 -18.13 15.67
N GLY A 95 45.21 -19.31 16.02
CA GLY A 95 46.25 -19.49 17.01
C GLY A 95 47.55 -18.80 16.60
N GLU A 96 48.17 -18.13 17.56
CA GLU A 96 49.59 -17.81 17.55
C GLU A 96 50.38 -19.11 17.34
N LYS A 97 51.00 -19.26 16.17
CA LYS A 97 52.12 -20.19 16.03
C LYS A 97 53.39 -19.42 16.36
N LYS A 98 54.00 -19.82 17.48
CA LYS A 98 55.38 -19.52 17.88
C LYS A 98 56.37 -19.86 16.78
#